data_AF-A0A0A9F967-F1
#
_entry.id   AF-A0A0A9F967-F1
#
_cell.length_a   1.000
_cell.length_b   1.000
_cell.length_c   1.000
_cell.angle_alpha   90.00
_cell.angle_beta   90.00
_cell.angle_gamma   90.00
#
_symmetry.space_group_name_H-M   'P 1'
#
loop_
_entity.id
_entity.type
_entity.pdbx_description
1 polymer ?
#
loop_
_entity_poly.entity_id
_entity_poly.type
_entity_poly.pdbx_seq_one_letter_code
_entity_poly.pdbx_strand_id
1 'polypeptide(L)'
;MVSLLPRAPYLVSLPGDPAAAGASSSLRPLTPPPAMSSSSTVAPKAAGAEVSRPRKLPVLLFDVMDTVVRDPFYYHIPAFFQMSMKEHLESKHPTAWPEFEMV
;
A
#
# COMPACT_ATOMS: atom_id res chain seq x y z
N MET A 1 -20.31 -17.07 -32.84
CA MET A 1 -18.91 -17.03 -33.31
C MET A 1 -18.04 -16.76 -32.09
N VAL A 2 -17.45 -17.80 -31.52
CA VAL A 2 -16.66 -17.71 -30.27
C VAL A 2 -15.23 -17.35 -30.65
N SER A 3 -14.76 -16.17 -30.21
CA SER A 3 -13.39 -15.73 -30.42
C SER A 3 -12.48 -16.38 -29.36
N LEU A 4 -11.62 -17.29 -29.78
CA LEU A 4 -10.58 -17.91 -28.96
C LEU A 4 -9.33 -17.02 -29.01
N LEU A 5 -9.13 -16.19 -27.98
CA LEU A 5 -7.84 -15.51 -27.78
C LEU A 5 -6.85 -16.49 -27.12
N PRO A 6 -5.60 -16.62 -27.61
CA PRO A 6 -4.62 -17.54 -27.03
C PRO A 6 -4.13 -17.04 -25.67
N ARG A 7 -4.17 -17.91 -24.67
CA ARG A 7 -3.67 -17.70 -23.30
C ARG A 7 -2.14 -17.75 -23.32
N ALA A 8 -1.48 -16.66 -22.95
CA ALA A 8 -0.02 -16.61 -22.80
C ALA A 8 0.47 -17.55 -21.66
N PRO A 9 1.65 -18.17 -21.77
CA PRO A 9 2.18 -19.04 -20.73
C PRO A 9 2.76 -18.21 -19.58
N TYR A 10 2.25 -18.47 -18.38
CA TYR A 10 2.85 -18.00 -17.13
C TYR A 10 4.16 -18.77 -16.90
N LEU A 11 5.30 -18.07 -16.88
CA LEU A 11 6.56 -18.64 -16.41
C LEU A 11 6.54 -18.72 -14.88
N VAL A 12 6.62 -19.94 -14.38
CA VAL A 12 6.85 -20.26 -12.97
C VAL A 12 8.36 -20.18 -12.70
N SER A 13 8.79 -19.35 -11.75
CA SER A 13 10.15 -19.44 -11.19
C SER A 13 10.10 -20.35 -9.97
N LEU A 14 10.84 -21.46 -10.02
CA LEU A 14 11.09 -22.34 -8.89
C LEU A 14 12.24 -21.79 -8.02
N PRO A 15 12.20 -21.98 -6.69
CA PRO A 15 13.30 -21.61 -5.80
C PRO A 15 14.26 -22.79 -5.56
N GLY A 16 15.56 -22.49 -5.49
CA GLY A 16 16.50 -23.14 -4.58
C GLY A 16 17.48 -24.16 -5.15
N ASP A 17 18.74 -23.74 -5.26
CA ASP A 17 19.91 -24.60 -5.02
C ASP A 17 20.84 -23.88 -4.03
N PRO A 18 21.33 -24.53 -2.96
CA PRO A 18 22.29 -23.96 -2.04
C PRO A 18 23.71 -24.47 -2.36
N ALA A 19 24.65 -23.57 -2.66
CA ALA A 19 26.07 -23.68 -2.31
C ALA A 19 26.91 -22.73 -3.18
N ALA A 20 27.53 -21.75 -2.54
CA ALA A 20 28.96 -21.47 -2.72
C ALA A 20 29.37 -20.29 -1.82
N ALA A 21 30.45 -20.53 -1.08
CA ALA A 21 31.13 -19.61 -0.20
C ALA A 21 31.69 -18.38 -0.93
N GLY A 22 31.86 -17.28 -0.19
CA GLY A 22 32.76 -16.21 -0.65
C GLY A 22 32.66 -14.89 0.09
N ALA A 23 33.78 -14.52 0.71
CA ALA A 23 34.24 -13.14 0.93
C ALA A 23 33.69 -12.32 2.11
N SER A 24 34.49 -12.40 3.18
CA SER A 24 34.84 -11.39 4.17
C SER A 24 34.73 -9.92 3.72
N SER A 25 34.15 -9.06 4.56
CA SER A 25 34.47 -7.63 4.61
C SER A 25 34.13 -6.99 5.97
N SER A 26 35.16 -6.92 6.81
CA SER A 26 35.60 -5.76 7.60
C SER A 26 34.53 -4.73 8.04
N LEU A 27 34.09 -4.82 9.30
CA LEU A 27 33.36 -3.74 9.98
C LEU A 27 34.37 -2.85 10.76
N ARG A 28 34.47 -1.59 10.34
CA ARG A 28 35.25 -0.56 11.03
C ARG A 28 34.46 0.04 12.20
N PRO A 29 35.12 0.52 13.29
CA PRO A 29 34.46 1.15 14.42
C PRO A 29 33.86 2.53 14.06
N LEU A 30 32.67 2.82 14.61
CA LEU A 30 32.01 4.13 14.56
C LEU A 30 32.63 5.08 15.59
N THR A 31 33.10 6.26 15.14
CA THR A 31 33.52 7.38 16.00
C THR A 31 32.40 8.44 16.14
N PRO A 32 32.34 9.17 17.28
CA PRO A 32 31.25 10.11 17.65
C PRO A 32 31.36 11.52 16.98
N PRO A 33 30.37 12.43 17.18
CA PRO A 33 29.91 13.42 16.18
C PRO A 33 30.62 14.79 16.24
N PRO A 34 30.42 15.69 15.25
CA PRO A 34 30.76 17.10 15.41
C PRO A 34 29.70 17.84 16.24
N ALA A 35 30.17 18.60 17.23
CA ALA A 35 29.41 19.51 18.07
C ALA A 35 29.51 20.97 17.57
N MET A 36 28.58 21.80 18.07
CA MET A 36 28.55 23.27 18.14
C MET A 36 28.08 23.99 16.86
N SER A 37 26.86 24.53 16.79
CA SER A 37 26.26 25.68 17.50
C SER A 37 26.76 27.04 16.98
N SER A 38 25.88 27.77 16.30
CA SER A 38 26.00 29.19 15.98
C SER A 38 24.60 29.77 15.85
N SER A 39 24.05 30.21 16.98
CA SER A 39 22.77 30.91 17.05
C SER A 39 22.98 32.37 16.61
N SER A 40 22.62 32.69 15.37
CA SER A 40 22.54 34.07 14.90
C SER A 40 21.24 34.71 15.40
N THR A 41 21.36 35.66 16.32
CA THR A 41 20.25 36.51 16.74
C THR A 41 19.89 37.48 15.62
N VAL A 42 18.80 37.20 14.91
CA VAL A 42 18.16 38.16 13.99
C VAL A 42 17.20 39.05 14.79
N ALA A 43 17.36 40.37 14.65
CA ALA A 43 16.50 41.38 15.26
C ALA A 43 15.03 41.24 14.81
N PRO A 44 14.03 41.59 15.65
CA PRO A 44 12.64 41.49 15.24
C PRO A 44 12.34 42.62 14.24
N LYS A 45 12.07 42.26 12.98
CA LYS A 45 11.45 43.17 12.02
C LYS A 45 9.99 43.36 12.44
N ALA A 46 9.59 44.62 12.59
CA ALA A 46 8.24 45.01 13.04
C ALA A 46 7.18 44.18 12.31
N ALA A 47 6.42 43.42 13.09
CA ALA A 47 5.31 42.62 12.61
C ALA A 47 4.22 43.58 12.11
N GLY A 48 4.19 43.82 10.80
CA GLY A 48 2.98 44.29 10.15
C GLY A 48 1.85 43.32 10.54
N ALA A 49 0.74 43.87 11.02
CA ALA A 49 -0.45 43.12 11.36
C ALA A 49 -1.03 42.50 10.07
N GLU A 50 -0.45 41.37 9.67
CA GLU A 50 -1.01 40.49 8.65
C GLU A 50 -2.31 39.94 9.21
N VAL A 51 -3.43 40.51 8.74
CA VAL A 51 -4.76 39.96 8.94
C VAL A 51 -4.73 38.52 8.45
N SER A 52 -4.64 37.60 9.39
CA SER A 52 -4.40 36.19 9.13
C SER A 52 -5.66 35.62 8.50
N ARG A 53 -5.71 35.59 7.17
CA ARG A 53 -6.83 34.94 6.48
C ARG A 53 -6.80 33.46 6.89
N PRO A 54 -7.93 32.88 7.31
CA PRO A 54 -7.98 31.48 7.70
C PRO A 54 -7.50 30.63 6.52
N ARG A 55 -6.39 29.90 6.70
CA ARG A 55 -5.85 29.04 5.67
C ARG A 55 -6.78 27.87 5.49
N LYS A 56 -7.23 27.63 4.26
CA LYS A 56 -8.02 26.44 3.94
C LYS A 56 -7.10 25.23 4.10
N LEU A 57 -7.35 24.43 5.14
CA LEU A 57 -6.58 23.21 5.37
C LEU A 57 -6.87 22.21 4.24
N PRO A 58 -5.87 21.43 3.81
CA PRO A 58 -6.09 20.40 2.81
C PRO A 58 -7.03 19.34 3.36
N VAL A 59 -7.94 18.85 2.51
CA VAL A 59 -8.83 17.72 2.83
C VAL A 59 -8.14 16.45 2.32
N LEU A 60 -8.02 15.46 3.20
CA LEU A 60 -7.55 14.12 2.85
C LEU A 60 -8.73 13.16 2.90
N LEU A 61 -9.01 12.51 1.76
CA LEU A 61 -10.04 11.49 1.64
C LEU A 61 -9.37 10.12 1.66
N PHE A 62 -9.78 9.27 2.59
CA PHE A 62 -9.42 7.87 2.59
C PHE A 62 -10.62 7.06 2.11
N ASP A 63 -10.35 6.08 1.25
CA ASP A 63 -11.30 5.00 1.03
C ASP A 63 -11.46 4.19 2.32
N VAL A 64 -12.60 3.52 2.47
CA VAL A 64 -12.87 2.71 3.66
C VAL A 64 -12.27 1.32 3.47
N MET A 65 -12.67 0.64 2.39
CA MET A 65 -12.32 -0.76 2.13
C MET A 65 -10.90 -0.85 1.57
N ASP A 66 -10.11 -1.80 2.06
CA ASP A 66 -8.70 -2.01 1.74
C ASP A 66 -7.75 -0.80 1.94
N THR A 67 -8.24 0.28 2.58
CA THR A 67 -7.45 1.44 2.98
C THR A 67 -7.49 1.63 4.50
N VAL A 68 -8.66 1.90 5.08
CA VAL A 68 -8.83 2.02 6.54
C VAL A 68 -9.14 0.66 7.17
N VAL A 69 -9.93 -0.15 6.46
CA VAL A 69 -10.41 -1.46 6.92
C VAL A 69 -9.97 -2.53 5.94
N ARG A 70 -9.52 -3.69 6.43
CA ARG A 70 -9.23 -4.82 5.55
C ARG A 70 -10.52 -5.34 4.92
N ASP A 71 -10.57 -5.45 3.60
CA ASP A 71 -11.78 -5.91 2.93
C ASP A 71 -12.10 -7.37 3.32
N PRO A 72 -13.27 -7.64 3.94
CA PRO A 72 -13.69 -8.99 4.27
C PRO A 72 -13.94 -9.86 3.03
N PHE A 73 -14.24 -9.28 1.88
CA PHE A 73 -14.61 -9.99 0.65
C PHE A 73 -13.59 -11.01 0.18
N TYR A 74 -12.29 -10.73 0.34
CA TYR A 74 -11.24 -11.60 -0.19
C TYR A 74 -10.86 -12.76 0.73
N TYR A 75 -11.10 -12.63 2.04
CA TYR A 75 -10.59 -13.58 3.04
C TYR A 75 -11.69 -14.14 3.92
N HIS A 76 -12.50 -13.25 4.50
CA HIS A 76 -13.49 -13.63 5.49
C HIS A 76 -14.73 -14.24 4.84
N ILE A 77 -15.16 -13.69 3.69
CA ILE A 77 -16.33 -14.22 2.97
C ILE A 77 -16.06 -15.62 2.41
N PRO A 78 -14.96 -15.92 1.69
CA PRO A 78 -14.69 -17.28 1.21
C PRO A 78 -14.51 -18.28 2.36
N ALA A 79 -13.83 -17.88 3.44
CA ALA A 79 -13.63 -18.72 4.61
C ALA A 79 -14.95 -19.09 5.30
N PHE A 80 -15.91 -18.16 5.39
CA PHE A 80 -17.25 -18.44 5.92
C PHE A 80 -17.96 -19.54 5.14
N PHE A 81 -17.82 -19.56 3.81
CA PHE A 81 -18.39 -20.60 2.95
C PHE A 81 -17.54 -21.88 2.84
N GLN A 82 -16.38 -21.92 3.51
CA GLN A 82 -15.41 -23.02 3.40
C GLN A 82 -14.97 -23.27 1.95
N MET A 83 -14.85 -22.19 1.17
CA MET A 83 -14.45 -22.21 -0.24
C MET A 83 -13.18 -21.40 -0.43
N SER A 84 -12.41 -21.73 -1.46
CA SER A 84 -11.39 -20.80 -1.98
C SER A 84 -12.05 -19.58 -2.61
N MET A 85 -11.29 -18.48 -2.76
CA MET A 85 -11.78 -17.26 -3.43
C MET A 85 -12.26 -17.56 -4.86
N LYS A 86 -11.56 -18.46 -5.56
CA LYS A 86 -11.91 -18.87 -6.93
C LYS A 86 -13.26 -19.58 -6.97
N GLU A 87 -13.45 -20.59 -6.11
CA GLU A 87 -14.71 -21.35 -6.03
C GLU A 87 -15.86 -20.44 -5.60
N HIS A 88 -15.62 -19.54 -4.65
CA HIS A 88 -16.62 -18.57 -4.23
C HIS A 88 -17.12 -17.73 -5.42
N LEU A 89 -16.21 -17.17 -6.22
CA LEU A 89 -16.58 -16.40 -7.42
C LEU A 89 -17.30 -17.24 -8.47
N GLU A 90 -16.86 -18.47 -8.72
CA GLU A 90 -17.48 -19.39 -9.68
C GLU A 90 -18.89 -19.83 -9.24
N SER A 91 -19.14 -19.91 -7.93
CA SER A 91 -20.44 -20.29 -7.38
C SER A 91 -21.50 -19.18 -7.45
N LYS A 92 -21.10 -17.92 -7.62
CA LYS A 92 -22.03 -16.78 -7.64
C LYS A 92 -22.91 -16.83 -8.88
N HIS A 93 -24.20 -16.54 -8.70
CA HIS A 93 -25.08 -16.32 -9.84
C HIS A 93 -24.64 -15.05 -10.59
N PRO A 94 -24.49 -15.08 -11.92
CA PRO A 94 -23.91 -13.97 -12.69
C PRO A 94 -24.72 -12.68 -12.60
N THR A 95 -26.02 -12.77 -12.29
CA THR A 95 -26.91 -11.60 -12.17
C THR A 95 -27.18 -11.17 -10.73
N ALA A 96 -26.65 -11.88 -9.71
CA ALA A 96 -26.97 -11.60 -8.31
C ALA A 96 -26.62 -10.18 -7.86
N TRP A 97 -25.51 -9.63 -8.36
CA TRP A 97 -25.10 -8.25 -8.01
C TRP A 97 -25.86 -7.18 -8.82
N PRO A 98 -25.93 -7.28 -10.17
CA PRO A 98 -26.74 -6.35 -10.94
C PRO A 98 -28.21 -6.28 -10.50
N GLU A 99 -28.85 -7.42 -10.23
CA GLU A 99 -30.25 -7.46 -9.78
C GLU A 99 -30.43 -6.82 -8.39
N PHE A 100 -29.45 -6.96 -7.50
CA PHE A 100 -29.46 -6.33 -6.19
C PHE A 100 -29.38 -4.79 -6.29
N GLU A 101 -28.57 -4.25 -7.20
CA GLU A 101 -28.40 -2.80 -7.37
C GLU A 101 -29.56 -2.12 -8.11
N MET A 102 -30.37 -2.89 -8.84
CA MET A 102 -31.49 -2.37 -9.63
C MET A 102 -32.80 -2.21 -8.83
N VAL A 103 -32.77 -2.43 -7.50
CA VAL A 103 -33.92 -2.26 -6.59
C VAL A 103 -34.00 -0.83 -6.05
#